data_AF-A0ABD5J453-F1
#
_entry.id   AF-A0ABD5J453-F1
#
_cell.length_a   1.000
_cell.length_b   1.000
_cell.length_c   1.000
_cell.angle_alpha   90.00
_cell.angle_beta   90.00
_cell.angle_gamma   90.00
#
_symmetry.space_group_name_H-M   'P 1'
#
loop_
_entity.id
_entity.type
_entity.pdbx_description
1 polymer ?
#
loop_
_entity_poly.entity_id
_entity_poly.type
_entity_poly.pdbx_seq_one_letter_code
_entity_poly.pdbx_strand_id
1 'polypeptide(L)'
;MVAGFARAPVRFLPRASLVYAKVLTESMHPDFLRDALERERSTARLCAGRHAGAAGEAVVRAEMDAVLRGDIPLFEALPGSRKLLLDDGRSVPGFFGEPAPHAVRRRIGAMSPEDGAFQERVIAGSFADGREPGTGRRGQAGRRTPRPHRPGPPPPRWSW
;
A
#
# COMPACT_ATOMS: atom_id res chain seq x y z
N MET A 1 -13.41 -2.12 -29.18
CA MET A 1 -13.52 -1.29 -27.96
C MET A 1 -12.27 -1.36 -27.09
N VAL A 2 -11.97 -2.48 -26.40
CA VAL A 2 -10.78 -2.58 -25.51
C VAL A 2 -9.43 -2.36 -26.22
N ALA A 3 -9.30 -2.81 -27.48
CA ALA A 3 -8.08 -2.65 -28.27
C ALA A 3 -7.67 -1.18 -28.50
N GLY A 4 -8.62 -0.23 -28.46
CA GLY A 4 -8.32 1.21 -28.62
C GLY A 4 -7.46 1.78 -27.51
N PHE A 5 -7.45 1.15 -26.33
CA PHE A 5 -6.67 1.57 -25.17
C PHE A 5 -5.30 0.91 -25.07
N ALA A 6 -4.93 0.06 -26.05
CA ALA A 6 -3.66 -0.67 -26.01
C ALA A 6 -2.42 0.23 -25.92
N ARG A 7 -2.52 1.48 -26.40
CA ARG A 7 -1.44 2.48 -26.40
C ARG A 7 -1.66 3.64 -25.43
N ALA A 8 -2.72 3.61 -24.63
CA ALA A 8 -2.97 4.63 -23.62
C ALA A 8 -2.07 4.35 -22.40
N PRO A 9 -1.08 5.21 -22.07
CA PRO A 9 -0.22 4.98 -20.91
C PRO A 9 -1.03 4.98 -19.62
N VAL A 10 -0.70 4.05 -18.72
CA VAL A 10 -1.30 3.94 -17.39
C VAL A 10 -0.21 3.88 -16.33
N ARG A 11 -0.47 4.47 -15.17
CA ARG A 11 0.44 4.37 -14.02
C ARG A 11 0.34 2.98 -13.40
N PHE A 12 1.48 2.32 -13.24
CA PHE A 12 1.58 1.08 -12.49
C PHE A 12 2.07 1.38 -11.06
N LEU A 13 1.36 0.84 -10.06
CA LEU A 13 1.65 1.05 -8.65
C LEU A 13 2.02 -0.30 -8.00
N PRO A 14 3.31 -0.69 -7.98
CA PRO A 14 3.73 -1.95 -7.34
C PRO A 14 3.50 -1.94 -5.82
N ARG A 15 3.50 -0.74 -5.23
CA ARG A 15 3.27 -0.48 -3.81
C ARG A 15 2.41 0.76 -3.62
N ALA A 16 1.71 0.85 -2.49
CA ALA A 16 0.99 2.06 -2.12
C ALA A 16 1.97 3.23 -1.88
N SER A 17 1.66 4.40 -2.44
CA SER A 17 2.51 5.61 -2.35
C SER A 17 2.84 6.02 -0.92
N LEU A 18 1.93 5.76 0.04
CA LEU A 18 2.16 6.01 1.46
C LEU A 18 3.39 5.27 2.01
N VAL A 19 3.69 4.08 1.50
CA VAL A 19 4.87 3.34 1.97
C VAL A 19 6.15 4.05 1.55
N TYR A 20 6.23 4.51 0.30
CA TYR A 20 7.38 5.29 -0.17
C TYR A 20 7.50 6.60 0.60
N ALA A 21 6.40 7.31 0.85
CA ALA A 21 6.40 8.53 1.64
C ALA A 21 6.96 8.31 3.05
N LYS A 22 6.61 7.19 3.70
CA LYS A 22 7.18 6.83 5.01
C LYS A 22 8.69 6.57 4.93
N VAL A 23 9.13 5.75 3.98
CA VAL A 23 10.57 5.47 3.79
C VAL A 23 11.35 6.75 3.51
N LEU A 24 10.79 7.61 2.65
CA LEU A 24 11.38 8.88 2.29
C LEU A 24 11.55 9.78 3.52
N THR A 25 10.48 10.02 4.29
CA THR A 25 10.52 10.85 5.51
C THR A 25 11.57 10.33 6.50
N GLU A 26 11.59 9.02 6.72
CA GLU A 26 12.56 8.41 7.64
C GLU A 26 14.00 8.52 7.13
N SER A 27 14.23 8.42 5.82
CA SER A 27 15.57 8.60 5.22
C SER A 27 16.15 10.01 5.37
N MET A 28 15.33 10.98 5.79
CA MET A 28 15.72 12.36 6.04
C MET A 28 16.06 12.63 7.52
N HIS A 29 16.14 11.59 8.37
CA HIS A 29 16.61 11.76 9.75
C HIS A 29 18.09 12.20 9.77
N PRO A 30 18.50 13.12 10.67
CA PRO A 30 19.88 13.59 10.75
C PRO A 30 20.94 12.49 10.86
N ASP A 31 20.59 11.34 11.45
CA ASP A 31 21.52 10.21 11.56
C ASP A 31 21.84 9.56 10.20
N PHE A 32 20.87 9.53 9.28
CA PHE A 32 21.08 9.02 7.92
C PHE A 32 21.67 10.08 6.99
N LEU A 33 21.42 11.37 7.23
CA LEU A 33 21.95 12.44 6.38
C LEU A 33 23.47 12.68 6.54
N ARG A 34 24.07 12.15 7.61
CA ARG A 34 25.51 12.25 7.87
C ARG A 34 26.34 11.22 7.09
N ASP A 35 25.74 10.12 6.63
CA ASP A 35 26.41 9.05 5.91
C ASP A 35 25.53 8.52 4.76
N ALA A 36 26.03 8.64 3.52
CA ALA A 36 25.33 8.19 2.33
C ALA A 36 25.03 6.69 2.34
N LEU A 37 25.91 5.87 2.94
CA LEU A 37 25.70 4.42 3.05
C LEU A 37 24.56 4.11 4.03
N GLU A 38 24.48 4.82 5.15
CA GLU A 38 23.38 4.68 6.11
C GLU A 38 22.05 5.14 5.51
N ARG A 39 22.06 6.20 4.70
CA ARG A 39 20.89 6.62 3.94
C ARG A 39 20.44 5.57 2.93
N GLU A 40 21.36 4.94 2.19
CA GLU A 40 21.03 3.84 1.29
C GLU A 40 20.44 2.65 2.06
N ARG A 41 21.05 2.25 3.18
CA ARG A 41 20.56 1.18 4.06
C ARG A 41 19.14 1.43 4.57
N SER A 42 18.78 2.70 4.86
CA SER A 42 17.42 3.05 5.30
C SER A 42 16.33 2.69 4.27
N THR A 43 16.70 2.56 2.99
CA THR A 43 15.80 2.16 1.89
C THR A 43 15.72 0.65 1.69
N ALA A 44 16.58 -0.15 2.34
CA ALA A 44 16.66 -1.61 2.16
C ALA A 44 15.36 -2.35 2.50
N ARG A 45 14.48 -1.75 3.31
CA ARG A 45 13.10 -2.25 3.54
C ARG A 45 12.23 -2.33 2.28
N LEU A 46 12.60 -1.63 1.21
CA LEU A 46 11.96 -1.75 -0.10
C LEU A 46 12.30 -3.10 -0.76
N CYS A 47 13.43 -3.70 -0.40
CA CYS A 47 13.87 -5.02 -0.87
C CYS A 47 13.03 -6.18 -0.34
N ALA A 48 12.17 -5.96 0.66
CA ALA A 48 11.16 -6.93 1.08
C ALA A 48 10.20 -7.15 -0.11
N GLY A 49 10.52 -8.16 -0.93
CA GLY A 49 10.06 -8.28 -2.30
C GLY A 49 8.59 -8.66 -2.43
N ARG A 50 7.94 -8.07 -3.43
CA ARG A 50 6.59 -8.44 -3.92
C ARG A 50 6.63 -9.18 -5.26
N HIS A 51 7.75 -9.08 -5.97
CA HIS A 51 8.01 -9.65 -7.29
C HIS A 51 9.35 -10.38 -7.27
N ALA A 52 9.41 -11.56 -7.88
CA ALA A 52 10.59 -12.42 -7.88
C ALA A 52 11.42 -12.29 -9.18
N GLY A 53 12.69 -12.66 -9.10
CA GLY A 53 13.63 -12.67 -10.23
C GLY A 53 14.09 -11.29 -10.68
N ALA A 54 14.87 -11.28 -11.77
CA ALA A 54 15.54 -10.08 -12.28
C ALA A 54 14.61 -8.89 -12.57
N ALA A 55 13.38 -9.16 -13.01
CA ALA A 55 12.39 -8.11 -13.26
C ALA A 55 11.93 -7.43 -11.95
N GLY A 56 11.77 -8.20 -10.87
CA GLY A 56 11.47 -7.68 -9.54
C GLY A 56 12.64 -6.87 -8.97
N GLU A 57 13.87 -7.38 -9.13
CA GLU A 57 15.09 -6.69 -8.69
C GLU A 57 15.27 -5.35 -9.40
N ALA A 58 15.00 -5.28 -10.71
CA ALA A 58 15.06 -4.03 -11.47
C ALA A 58 14.05 -2.99 -10.95
N VAL A 59 12.82 -3.41 -10.61
CA VAL A 59 11.81 -2.53 -10.02
C VAL A 59 12.23 -2.06 -8.65
N VAL A 60 12.69 -2.95 -7.77
CA VAL A 60 13.16 -2.58 -6.43
C VAL A 60 14.30 -1.57 -6.50
N ARG A 61 15.26 -1.78 -7.40
CA ARG A 61 16.34 -0.80 -7.62
C ARG A 61 15.79 0.57 -8.03
N ALA A 62 14.86 0.60 -8.98
CA ALA A 62 14.22 1.86 -9.38
C ALA A 62 13.41 2.51 -8.24
N GLU A 63 12.73 1.72 -7.41
CA GLU A 63 12.04 2.22 -6.21
C GLU A 63 13.02 2.89 -5.24
N MET A 64 14.16 2.24 -4.96
CA MET A 64 15.21 2.77 -4.09
C MET A 64 15.83 4.04 -4.68
N ASP A 65 16.19 4.02 -5.96
CA ASP A 65 16.83 5.14 -6.64
C ASP A 65 15.93 6.39 -6.61
N ALA A 66 14.61 6.24 -6.84
CA ALA A 66 13.66 7.35 -6.75
C ALA A 66 13.55 7.91 -5.32
N VAL A 67 13.42 7.04 -4.31
CA VAL A 67 13.35 7.49 -2.90
C VAL A 67 14.64 8.19 -2.46
N LEU A 68 15.80 7.71 -2.91
CA LEU A 68 17.09 8.35 -2.63
C LEU A 68 17.23 9.73 -3.29
N ARG A 69 16.56 9.97 -4.42
CA ARG A 69 16.46 11.31 -5.03
C ARG A 69 15.44 12.23 -4.35
N GLY A 70 14.64 11.69 -3.42
CA GLY A 70 13.58 12.45 -2.77
C GLY A 70 12.20 12.29 -3.39
N ASP A 71 12.06 11.37 -4.35
CA ASP A 71 10.85 11.22 -5.16
C ASP A 71 10.01 10.01 -4.73
N ILE A 72 8.72 10.05 -5.08
CA ILE A 72 7.85 8.87 -5.07
C ILE A 72 8.01 8.14 -6.40
N PRO A 73 8.35 6.83 -6.40
CA PRO A 73 8.52 6.06 -7.62
C PRO A 73 7.35 6.19 -8.61
N LEU A 74 7.70 6.38 -9.87
CA LEU A 74 6.77 6.43 -10.99
C LEU A 74 7.10 5.30 -11.97
N PHE A 75 6.10 4.48 -12.26
CA PHE A 75 6.18 3.46 -13.29
C PHE A 75 5.01 3.59 -14.23
N GLU A 76 5.28 3.44 -15.52
CA GLU A 76 4.26 3.47 -16.56
C GLU A 76 4.16 2.12 -17.25
N ALA A 77 2.97 1.79 -17.71
CA ALA A 77 2.73 0.62 -18.54
C ALA A 77 1.91 1.03 -19.77
N LEU A 78 2.20 0.39 -20.89
CA LEU A 78 1.30 0.40 -22.05
C LEU A 78 0.46 -0.87 -21.98
N PRO A 79 -0.88 -0.80 -21.89
CA PRO A 79 -1.75 -1.97 -21.73
C PRO A 79 -1.51 -3.04 -22.79
N GLY A 80 -1.24 -2.65 -24.04
CA GLY A 80 -0.95 -3.57 -25.14
C GLY A 80 0.45 -4.19 -25.11
N SER A 81 1.27 -3.89 -24.11
CA SER A 81 2.62 -4.43 -23.96
C SER A 81 2.79 -5.20 -22.67
N ARG A 82 3.88 -5.98 -22.59
CA ARG A 82 4.29 -6.72 -21.40
C ARG A 82 5.46 -6.05 -20.64
N LYS A 83 5.92 -4.90 -21.13
CA LYS A 83 7.02 -4.16 -20.52
C LYS A 83 6.51 -3.15 -19.49
N LEU A 84 7.26 -2.98 -18.42
CA LEU A 84 7.13 -1.86 -17.51
C LEU A 84 8.13 -0.77 -17.93
N LEU A 85 7.72 0.49 -17.91
CA LEU A 85 8.57 1.65 -18.17
C LEU A 85 8.96 2.27 -16.84
N LEU A 86 10.25 2.54 -16.68
CA LEU A 86 10.83 3.21 -15.53
C LEU A 86 10.91 4.72 -15.80
N ASP A 87 11.04 5.51 -14.74
CA ASP A 87 11.13 6.97 -14.82
C ASP A 87 12.39 7.48 -15.55
N ASP A 88 13.47 6.70 -15.53
CA ASP A 88 14.72 6.98 -16.24
C ASP A 88 14.73 6.59 -17.73
N GLY A 89 13.57 6.19 -18.27
CA GLY A 89 13.40 5.81 -19.66
C GLY A 89 13.82 4.39 -20.00
N ARG A 90 14.38 3.62 -19.04
CA ARG A 90 14.58 2.17 -19.21
C ARG A 90 13.24 1.45 -19.20
N SER A 91 13.27 0.21 -19.68
CA SER A 91 12.10 -0.67 -19.60
C SER A 91 12.48 -2.04 -19.06
N VAL A 92 11.58 -2.65 -18.29
CA VAL A 92 11.68 -4.02 -17.80
C VAL A 92 10.82 -4.90 -18.70
N PRO A 93 11.40 -5.58 -19.70
CA PRO A 93 10.65 -6.42 -20.62
C PRO A 93 10.09 -7.65 -19.89
N GLY A 94 8.90 -8.09 -20.31
CA GLY A 94 8.29 -9.31 -19.77
C GLY A 94 7.83 -9.22 -18.32
N PHE A 95 7.85 -8.02 -17.71
CA PHE A 95 7.38 -7.79 -16.34
C PHE A 95 5.93 -8.25 -16.12
N PHE A 96 5.05 -8.00 -17.10
CA PHE A 96 3.69 -8.51 -17.09
C PHE A 96 3.61 -9.87 -17.80
N GLY A 97 2.78 -10.79 -17.28
CA GLY A 97 2.58 -12.12 -17.86
C GLY A 97 1.84 -12.10 -19.21
N GLU A 98 0.91 -11.16 -19.39
CA GLU A 98 0.17 -10.96 -20.64
C GLU A 98 -0.17 -9.47 -20.83
N PRO A 99 -0.44 -8.99 -22.05
CA PRO A 99 -0.97 -7.64 -22.25
C PRO A 99 -2.38 -7.51 -21.65
N ALA A 100 -2.62 -6.41 -20.95
CA ALA A 100 -3.86 -6.18 -20.19
C ALA A 100 -5.16 -6.31 -21.01
N PRO A 101 -5.25 -5.86 -22.28
CA PRO A 101 -6.45 -6.06 -23.10
C PRO A 101 -6.89 -7.51 -23.24
N HIS A 102 -5.97 -8.49 -23.23
CA HIS A 102 -6.33 -9.91 -23.28
C HIS A 102 -7.06 -10.34 -22.00
N ALA A 103 -6.47 -10.02 -20.84
CA ALA A 103 -7.08 -10.28 -19.54
C ALA A 103 -8.46 -9.60 -19.40
N VAL A 104 -8.56 -8.33 -19.80
CA VAL A 104 -9.80 -7.55 -19.75
C VAL A 104 -10.87 -8.17 -20.65
N ARG A 105 -10.55 -8.55 -21.90
CA ARG A 105 -11.52 -9.20 -22.80
C ARG A 105 -12.01 -10.53 -22.25
N ARG A 106 -11.10 -11.35 -21.72
CA ARG A 106 -11.46 -12.61 -21.06
C ARG A 106 -12.41 -12.37 -19.88
N ARG A 107 -12.10 -11.39 -19.03
CA ARG A 107 -12.94 -11.06 -17.88
C ARG A 107 -14.33 -10.58 -18.31
N ILE A 108 -14.42 -9.65 -19.26
CA ILE A 108 -15.71 -9.16 -19.79
C ILE A 108 -16.52 -10.29 -20.40
N GLY A 109 -15.89 -11.16 -21.21
CA GLY A 109 -16.58 -12.27 -21.86
C GLY A 109 -17.05 -13.38 -20.90
N ALA A 110 -16.50 -13.43 -19.69
CA ALA A 110 -16.85 -14.41 -18.67
C ALA A 110 -17.83 -13.88 -17.62
N MET A 111 -18.26 -12.62 -17.71
CA MET A 111 -19.18 -12.02 -16.74
C MET A 111 -20.55 -12.70 -16.75
N SER A 112 -21.09 -12.95 -15.56
CA SER A 112 -22.43 -13.51 -15.37
C SER A 112 -23.33 -12.63 -14.49
N PRO A 113 -24.66 -12.88 -14.44
CA PRO A 113 -25.55 -12.20 -13.52
C PRO A 113 -25.13 -12.34 -12.05
N GLU A 114 -24.53 -13.47 -11.67
CA GLU A 114 -24.01 -13.72 -10.33
C GLU A 114 -22.85 -12.78 -9.97
N ASP A 115 -21.96 -12.48 -10.93
CA ASP A 115 -20.90 -11.48 -10.75
C ASP A 115 -21.51 -10.09 -10.48
N GLY A 116 -22.56 -9.73 -11.23
CA GLY A 116 -23.28 -8.46 -11.05
C GLY A 116 -23.87 -8.35 -9.65
N ALA A 117 -24.64 -9.35 -9.22
CA ALA A 117 -25.20 -9.41 -7.88
C ALA A 117 -24.11 -9.38 -6.78
N PHE A 118 -22.94 -9.98 -7.03
CA PHE A 118 -21.80 -9.88 -6.13
C PHE A 118 -21.25 -8.45 -6.05
N GLN A 119 -21.03 -7.78 -7.18
CA GLN A 119 -20.56 -6.38 -7.20
C GLN A 119 -21.54 -5.44 -6.51
N GLU A 120 -22.84 -5.61 -6.73
CA GLU A 120 -23.88 -4.82 -6.04
C GLU A 120 -23.80 -4.97 -4.51
N ARG A 121 -23.61 -6.19 -4.01
CA ARG A 121 -23.41 -6.43 -2.56
C ARG A 121 -22.14 -5.77 -2.05
N VAL A 122 -21.02 -5.84 -2.78
CA VAL A 122 -19.76 -5.18 -2.40
C VAL A 122 -19.94 -3.67 -2.32
N ILE A 123 -20.62 -3.08 -3.30
CA ILE A 123 -20.92 -1.65 -3.34
C ILE A 123 -21.82 -1.27 -2.16
N ALA A 124 -22.95 -1.96 -1.97
CA ALA A 124 -23.88 -1.69 -0.87
C ALA A 124 -23.20 -1.83 0.51
N GLY A 125 -22.37 -2.86 0.70
CA GLY A 125 -21.61 -3.09 1.93
C GLY A 125 -20.55 -2.04 2.21
N SER A 126 -20.04 -1.34 1.18
CA SER A 126 -19.10 -0.23 1.36
C SER A 126 -19.75 1.03 1.94
N PHE A 127 -21.08 1.16 1.79
CA PHE A 127 -21.89 2.25 2.36
C PHE A 127 -22.63 1.87 3.64
N ALA A 128 -22.70 0.57 3.96
CA ALA A 128 -23.21 0.12 5.23
C ALA A 128 -22.21 0.53 6.32
N ASP A 129 -22.54 1.61 7.03
CA ASP A 129 -21.83 2.09 8.21
C ASP A 129 -21.42 0.90 9.08
N GLY A 130 -20.18 0.88 9.56
CA GLY A 130 -19.69 -0.03 10.62
C GLY A 130 -20.38 0.19 11.97
N ARG A 131 -21.65 0.62 11.98
CA ARG A 131 -22.55 0.45 13.10
C ARG A 131 -22.90 -1.03 13.15
N GLU A 132 -22.20 -1.77 13.99
CA GLU A 132 -22.90 -2.83 14.70
C GLU A 132 -24.22 -2.22 15.20
N PRO A 133 -25.39 -2.84 14.95
CA PRO A 133 -26.57 -2.49 15.71
C PRO A 133 -26.15 -2.70 17.14
N GLY A 134 -26.01 -1.59 17.88
CA GLY A 134 -25.53 -1.62 19.24
C GLY A 134 -26.26 -2.75 19.93
N THR A 135 -25.52 -3.80 20.28
CA THR A 135 -25.98 -4.77 21.25
C THR A 135 -26.09 -3.95 22.51
N GLY A 136 -27.26 -3.33 22.66
CA GLY A 136 -27.71 -2.73 23.88
C GLY A 136 -27.68 -3.86 24.88
N ARG A 137 -26.53 -4.01 25.55
CA ARG A 137 -26.48 -4.54 26.89
C ARG A 137 -27.45 -3.65 27.65
N ARG A 138 -28.69 -4.13 27.73
CA ARG A 138 -29.71 -3.67 28.66
C ARG A 138 -29.02 -3.80 30.01
N GLY A 139 -28.45 -2.70 30.47
CA GLY A 139 -27.86 -2.60 31.78
C GLY A 139 -28.98 -2.88 32.76
N GLN A 140 -29.08 -4.12 33.22
CA GLN A 140 -29.78 -4.41 34.46
C GLN A 140 -29.09 -3.55 35.52
N ALA A 141 -29.84 -2.60 36.04
CA ALA A 141 -29.46 -1.75 37.15
C ALA A 141 -29.27 -2.63 38.40
N GLY A 142 -28.10 -3.26 38.50
CA GLY A 142 -27.58 -3.79 39.75
C GLY A 142 -26.86 -2.65 40.47
N ARG A 143 -27.49 -2.10 41.51
CA ARG A 143 -26.90 -1.14 42.44
C ARG A 143 -25.52 -1.65 42.89
N ARG A 144 -24.44 -0.97 42.48
CA ARG A 144 -23.10 -1.19 43.00
C ARG A 144 -22.76 -0.03 43.93
N THR A 145 -22.66 -0.34 45.22
CA THR A 145 -22.15 0.55 46.26
C THR A 145 -20.72 1.00 45.94
N PRO A 146 -20.33 2.26 46.21
CA PRO A 146 -18.97 2.71 45.99
C PRO A 146 -18.02 2.04 46.98
N ARG A 147 -16.90 1.50 46.49
CA ARG A 147 -15.79 1.08 47.36
C ARG A 147 -14.99 2.33 47.80
N PRO A 148 -14.57 2.44 49.07
CA PRO A 148 -13.77 3.56 49.52
C PRO A 148 -12.37 3.52 48.91
N HIS A 149 -11.88 4.68 48.51
CA HIS A 149 -10.55 4.89 47.93
C HIS A 149 -9.47 4.77 49.02
N ARG A 150 -8.49 3.87 48.83
CA ARG A 150 -7.26 3.83 49.62
C ARG A 150 -6.18 4.63 48.90
N PRO A 151 -5.57 5.66 49.49
CA PRO A 151 -4.45 6.35 48.86
C PRO A 151 -3.22 5.44 48.78
N GLY A 152 -2.56 5.44 47.62
CA GLY A 152 -1.29 4.75 47.39
C GLY A 152 -0.10 5.51 48.00
N PRO A 153 1.05 4.85 48.18
CA PRO A 153 2.23 5.46 48.79
C PRO A 153 2.82 6.60 47.92
N PRO A 154 3.41 7.63 48.54
CA PRO A 154 3.98 8.77 47.82
C PRO A 154 5.22 8.37 46.99
N PRO A 155 5.48 9.06 45.86
CA PRO A 155 6.64 8.78 45.01
C PRO A 155 7.97 9.18 45.70
N PRO A 156 9.10 8.52 45.34
CA PRO A 156 10.40 8.81 45.94
C PRO A 156 10.90 10.21 45.57
N ARG A 157 11.51 10.88 46.55
CA ARG A 157 12.14 12.19 46.41
C ARG A 157 13.52 12.02 45.79
N TRP A 158 13.73 12.56 44.60
CA TRP A 158 15.06 12.70 44.01
C TRP A 158 15.68 14.01 44.50
N SER A 159 16.84 13.91 45.16
CA SER A 159 17.72 15.04 45.46
C SER A 159 18.66 15.26 44.27
N TRP A 160 18.80 16.53 43.87
CA TRP A 160 19.66 17.02 42.78
C TRP A 160 21.12 16.62 42.94
#